data_AF-A0A1G0R472-F1
#
_entry.id   AF-A0A1G0R472-F1
#
_cell.length_a   1.000
_cell.length_b   1.000
_cell.length_c   1.000
_cell.angle_alpha   90.00
_cell.angle_beta   90.00
_cell.angle_gamma   90.00
#
_symmetry.space_group_name_H-M   'P 1'
#
loop_
_entity.id
_entity.type
_entity.pdbx_description
1 polymer ?
#
loop_
_entity_poly.entity_id
_entity_poly.type
_entity_poly.pdbx_seq_one_letter_code
_entity_poly.pdbx_strand_id
1 'polypeptide(L)'
;MKVLSAFITISLFILIPLLTFCSKSSSPSVPNNDSTQYTLGQLLNNPVNLPIGSEISIDGTIDEPVWQSALNFELAYNEEVLLTYYNGYLYIGIKTKATPVSTVFLYRENKIYLLHSSAAVGSAVYEYNGNGWTKIKDFTWHCRDWSSSESAENARQQFLADEGWLASIGYAGTTTETEFQIAMDEESLLISVATVGEPNYNVLSLWPDNITDACTNPNMVQGSIPETAIFVPEQWISVNRPN
;
A
#
# COMPACT_ATOMS: atom_id res chain seq x y z
N MET A 1 37.87 23.92 50.24
CA MET A 1 39.07 23.13 49.86
C MET A 1 38.75 22.39 48.58
N LYS A 2 39.31 22.83 47.44
CA LYS A 2 39.13 22.20 46.12
C LYS A 2 40.17 21.09 45.97
N VAL A 3 39.75 19.88 45.62
CA VAL A 3 40.66 18.82 45.17
C VAL A 3 40.25 18.41 43.78
N LEU A 4 41.10 18.77 42.81
CA LEU A 4 41.09 18.26 41.44
C LEU A 4 41.54 16.79 41.48
N SER A 5 40.96 15.93 40.64
CA SER A 5 41.51 14.62 40.32
C SER A 5 41.43 14.40 38.83
N ALA A 6 42.59 14.16 38.24
CA ALA A 6 42.87 14.18 36.82
C ALA A 6 42.49 12.88 36.12
N PHE A 7 42.06 13.02 34.87
CA PHE A 7 41.86 11.94 33.90
C PHE A 7 43.22 11.43 33.39
N ILE A 8 43.39 10.11 33.32
CA ILE A 8 44.45 9.46 32.54
C ILE A 8 43.77 8.64 31.45
N THR A 9 43.91 9.10 30.21
CA THR A 9 43.47 8.41 29.00
C THR A 9 44.64 7.61 28.45
N ILE A 10 44.55 6.29 28.41
CA ILE A 10 45.52 5.42 27.75
C ILE A 10 45.00 5.12 26.34
N SER A 11 45.61 5.75 25.33
CA SER A 11 45.36 5.43 23.93
C SER A 11 46.20 4.21 23.53
N LEU A 12 45.54 3.07 23.32
CA LEU A 12 46.15 1.87 22.77
C LEU A 12 45.97 1.89 21.24
N PHE A 13 47.04 2.17 20.51
CA PHE A 13 47.10 2.02 19.06
C PHE A 13 47.35 0.55 18.72
N ILE A 14 46.32 -0.14 18.23
CA ILE A 14 46.45 -1.47 17.63
C ILE A 14 46.63 -1.27 16.12
N LEU A 15 47.82 -1.60 15.62
CA LEU A 15 48.12 -1.71 14.19
C LEU A 15 47.42 -2.96 13.63
N ILE A 16 46.41 -2.77 12.79
CA ILE A 16 45.77 -3.87 12.04
C ILE A 16 46.40 -3.92 10.64
N PRO A 17 46.97 -5.05 10.20
CA PRO A 17 47.46 -5.19 8.83
C PRO A 17 46.27 -5.24 7.85
N LEU A 18 46.29 -4.33 6.87
CA LEU A 18 45.40 -4.34 5.71
C LEU A 18 45.69 -5.60 4.87
N LEU A 19 44.81 -6.60 4.96
CA LEU A 19 44.73 -7.68 3.99
C LEU A 19 43.73 -7.28 2.91
N THR A 20 44.26 -6.89 1.75
CA THR A 20 43.47 -6.62 0.54
C THR A 20 42.97 -7.94 -0.05
N PHE A 21 41.80 -8.40 0.39
CA PHE A 21 41.05 -9.45 -0.30
C PHE A 21 40.22 -8.81 -1.43
N CYS A 22 40.67 -9.02 -2.66
CA CYS A 22 39.90 -8.69 -3.86
C CYS A 22 38.90 -9.84 -4.11
N SER A 23 37.81 -9.84 -3.35
CA SER A 23 36.67 -10.73 -3.59
C SER A 23 35.87 -10.16 -4.76
N LYS A 24 36.02 -10.75 -5.94
CA LYS A 24 35.15 -10.47 -7.09
C LYS A 24 33.77 -11.01 -6.75
N SER A 25 32.93 -10.21 -6.10
CA SER A 25 31.52 -10.54 -5.90
C SER A 25 30.85 -10.45 -7.28
N SER A 26 30.56 -11.58 -7.88
CA SER A 26 29.53 -11.65 -8.90
C SER A 26 28.21 -11.32 -8.20
N SER A 27 27.80 -10.05 -8.29
CA SER A 27 26.44 -9.67 -7.92
C SER A 27 25.48 -10.59 -8.68
N PRO A 28 24.54 -11.28 -8.01
CA PRO A 28 23.46 -11.93 -8.72
C PRO A 28 22.79 -10.87 -9.57
N SER A 29 22.70 -11.10 -10.87
CA SER A 29 21.93 -10.25 -11.78
C SER A 29 20.49 -10.25 -11.28
N VAL A 30 20.06 -9.13 -10.71
CA VAL A 30 18.65 -8.85 -10.48
C VAL A 30 17.96 -9.01 -11.83
N PRO A 31 16.89 -9.81 -11.94
CA PRO A 31 16.15 -9.91 -13.18
C PRO A 31 15.72 -8.49 -13.58
N ASN A 32 16.07 -8.10 -14.81
CA ASN A 32 15.63 -6.84 -15.39
C ASN A 32 14.11 -6.81 -15.27
N ASN A 33 13.58 -5.88 -14.48
CA ASN A 33 12.16 -5.56 -14.40
C ASN A 33 11.78 -4.86 -15.71
N ASP A 34 11.80 -5.62 -16.81
CA ASP A 34 11.18 -5.22 -18.06
C ASP A 34 9.70 -5.15 -17.72
N SER A 35 9.14 -3.93 -17.74
CA SER A 35 7.74 -3.64 -17.46
C SER A 35 6.86 -4.56 -18.30
N THR A 36 6.52 -5.71 -17.73
CA THR A 36 5.78 -6.74 -18.44
C THR A 36 4.36 -6.25 -18.43
N GLN A 37 3.95 -5.68 -19.55
CA GLN A 37 2.60 -5.21 -19.78
C GLN A 37 1.66 -6.44 -19.74
N TYR A 38 1.11 -6.73 -18.55
CA TYR A 38 0.12 -7.77 -18.37
C TYR A 38 -1.19 -7.30 -18.99
N THR A 39 -1.72 -8.06 -19.94
CA THR A 39 -3.10 -7.84 -20.38
C THR A 39 -4.05 -8.26 -19.26
N LEU A 40 -5.13 -7.53 -19.11
CA LEU A 40 -6.21 -7.87 -18.19
C LEU A 40 -6.70 -9.32 -18.32
N GLY A 41 -6.85 -9.83 -19.55
CA GLY A 41 -7.24 -11.21 -19.78
C GLY A 41 -6.25 -12.23 -19.20
N GLN A 42 -4.97 -11.85 -19.06
CA GLN A 42 -3.98 -12.65 -18.33
C GLN A 42 -4.14 -12.53 -16.82
N LEU A 43 -4.45 -11.33 -16.30
CA LEU A 43 -4.58 -11.09 -14.86
C LEU A 43 -5.85 -11.70 -14.25
N LEU A 44 -6.97 -11.72 -14.98
CA LEU A 44 -8.21 -12.35 -14.50
C LEU A 44 -8.12 -13.88 -14.48
N ASN A 45 -7.29 -14.47 -15.35
CA ASN A 45 -7.14 -15.92 -15.45
C ASN A 45 -5.91 -16.46 -14.71
N ASN A 46 -4.98 -15.59 -14.30
CA ASN A 46 -3.77 -15.98 -13.57
C ASN A 46 -3.59 -15.06 -12.37
N PRO A 47 -3.63 -15.61 -11.14
CA PRO A 47 -3.29 -14.85 -9.96
C PRO A 47 -1.90 -14.19 -10.06
N VAL A 48 -1.81 -12.97 -9.55
CA VAL A 48 -0.56 -12.22 -9.44
C VAL A 48 0.20 -12.70 -8.22
N ASN A 49 1.33 -13.39 -8.43
CA ASN A 49 2.20 -13.80 -7.32
C ASN A 49 3.03 -12.61 -6.86
N LEU A 50 2.85 -12.19 -5.61
CA LEU A 50 3.53 -11.01 -5.07
C LEU A 50 5.03 -11.29 -4.85
N PRO A 51 5.92 -10.38 -5.28
CA PRO A 51 7.34 -10.49 -4.99
C PRO A 51 7.60 -10.18 -3.51
N ILE A 52 8.51 -10.93 -2.89
CA ILE A 52 9.00 -10.64 -1.53
C ILE A 52 9.92 -9.42 -1.61
N GLY A 53 9.51 -8.32 -0.99
CA GLY A 53 10.28 -7.09 -0.88
C GLY A 53 10.97 -6.93 0.48
N SER A 54 11.06 -5.70 0.94
CA SER A 54 11.51 -5.30 2.28
C SER A 54 10.41 -4.58 3.05
N GLU A 55 10.67 -4.28 4.33
CA GLU A 55 9.77 -3.44 5.13
C GLU A 55 9.61 -2.07 4.49
N ILE A 56 8.35 -1.64 4.32
CA ILE A 56 7.98 -0.32 3.81
C ILE A 56 7.37 0.46 4.97
N SER A 57 7.90 1.66 5.20
CA SER A 57 7.32 2.65 6.10
C SER A 57 6.19 3.37 5.36
N ILE A 58 5.00 3.41 5.94
CA ILE A 58 3.85 4.14 5.37
C ILE A 58 4.00 5.63 5.70
N ASP A 59 4.81 6.33 4.91
CA ASP A 59 5.13 7.75 5.12
C ASP A 59 4.63 8.67 3.99
N GLY A 60 4.05 8.09 2.94
CA GLY A 60 3.55 8.80 1.77
C GLY A 60 4.60 9.02 0.69
N THR A 61 5.73 8.31 0.75
CA THR A 61 6.81 8.43 -0.25
C THR A 61 7.18 7.05 -0.77
N ILE A 62 7.00 6.85 -2.07
CA ILE A 62 7.38 5.60 -2.73
C ILE A 62 8.87 5.66 -3.06
N ASP A 63 9.71 5.31 -2.09
CA ASP A 63 11.17 5.32 -2.22
C ASP A 63 11.69 4.17 -3.09
N GLU A 64 12.25 4.52 -4.25
CA GLU A 64 12.67 3.60 -5.31
C GLU A 64 13.50 2.40 -4.83
N PRO A 65 14.49 2.51 -3.90
CA PRO A 65 15.28 1.36 -3.44
C PRO A 65 14.45 0.31 -2.70
N VAL A 66 13.42 0.72 -1.94
CA VAL A 66 12.57 -0.18 -1.15
C VAL A 66 11.50 -0.81 -2.04
N TRP A 67 11.01 -0.06 -3.02
CA TRP A 67 9.97 -0.50 -3.97
C TRP A 67 10.54 -1.18 -5.24
N GLN A 68 11.86 -1.29 -5.39
CA GLN A 68 12.50 -1.84 -6.59
C GLN A 68 12.04 -3.25 -6.99
N SER A 69 11.62 -4.06 -6.02
CA SER A 69 11.16 -5.43 -6.24
C SER A 69 9.67 -5.52 -6.52
N ALA A 70 8.92 -4.42 -6.40
CA ALA A 70 7.49 -4.41 -6.59
C ALA A 70 7.12 -4.67 -8.05
N LEU A 71 6.01 -5.38 -8.25
CA LEU A 71 5.36 -5.44 -9.55
C LEU A 71 4.74 -4.07 -9.84
N ASN A 72 4.92 -3.55 -11.05
CA ASN A 72 4.36 -2.27 -11.47
C ASN A 72 3.28 -2.51 -12.53
N PHE A 73 2.09 -1.96 -12.29
CA PHE A 73 0.96 -1.96 -13.20
C PHE A 73 0.55 -0.53 -13.53
N GLU A 74 0.22 -0.28 -14.78
CA GLU A 74 -0.30 1.01 -15.22
C GLU A 74 -1.79 1.11 -14.84
N LEU A 75 -2.19 2.22 -14.19
CA LEU A 75 -3.58 2.67 -14.21
C LEU A 75 -3.80 3.58 -15.43
N ALA A 76 -5.06 3.93 -15.67
CA ALA A 76 -5.40 4.97 -16.63
C ALA A 76 -4.54 6.24 -16.45
N TYR A 77 -4.25 6.91 -17.57
CA TYR A 77 -3.53 8.19 -17.59
C TYR A 77 -2.06 8.15 -17.14
N ASN A 78 -1.32 7.06 -17.35
CA ASN A 78 0.10 6.90 -16.97
C ASN A 78 0.32 7.07 -15.45
N GLU A 79 -0.60 6.56 -14.66
CA GLU A 79 -0.47 6.42 -13.21
C GLU A 79 -0.06 4.98 -12.91
N GLU A 80 0.48 4.71 -11.72
CA GLU A 80 1.09 3.40 -11.40
C GLU A 80 0.53 2.80 -10.10
N VAL A 81 0.28 1.49 -10.13
CA VAL A 81 0.08 0.64 -8.93
C VAL A 81 1.31 -0.24 -8.78
N LEU A 82 1.97 -0.14 -7.64
CA LEU A 82 3.09 -0.98 -7.26
C LEU A 82 2.63 -1.99 -6.21
N LEU A 83 2.94 -3.27 -6.39
CA LEU A 83 2.58 -4.35 -5.45
C LEU A 83 3.81 -5.11 -4.97
N THR A 84 3.96 -5.25 -3.66
CA THR A 84 4.96 -6.14 -3.06
C THR A 84 4.42 -6.77 -1.79
N TYR A 85 5.09 -7.80 -1.29
CA TYR A 85 4.74 -8.47 -0.05
C TYR A 85 5.93 -8.48 0.89
N TYR A 86 5.68 -8.21 2.18
CA TYR A 86 6.68 -8.40 3.22
C TYR A 86 6.02 -8.72 4.56
N ASN A 87 6.56 -9.72 5.26
CA ASN A 87 6.21 -10.06 6.65
C ASN A 87 4.70 -10.15 6.96
N GLY A 88 3.92 -10.80 6.09
CA GLY A 88 2.47 -10.97 6.30
C GLY A 88 1.61 -9.84 5.73
N TYR A 89 2.20 -8.84 5.08
CA TYR A 89 1.48 -7.71 4.52
C TYR A 89 1.65 -7.61 3.00
N LEU A 90 0.53 -7.30 2.33
CA LEU A 90 0.53 -6.69 1.01
C LEU A 90 0.81 -5.20 1.18
N TYR A 91 1.78 -4.71 0.40
CA TYR A 91 2.03 -3.28 0.23
C TYR A 91 1.57 -2.85 -1.15
N ILE A 92 0.79 -1.75 -1.20
CA ILE A 92 0.31 -1.13 -2.42
C ILE A 92 0.83 0.30 -2.48
N GLY A 93 1.66 0.60 -3.47
CA GLY A 93 2.07 1.96 -3.80
C GLY A 93 1.22 2.48 -4.94
N ILE A 94 0.76 3.71 -4.86
CA ILE A 94 -0.02 4.37 -5.91
C ILE A 94 0.70 5.66 -6.27
N LYS A 95 1.10 5.82 -7.52
CA LYS A 95 1.66 7.07 -8.07
C LYS A 95 0.67 7.71 -9.03
N THR A 96 0.22 8.92 -8.73
CA THR A 96 -0.76 9.66 -9.53
C THR A 96 -0.17 10.98 -10.06
N LYS A 97 -0.92 11.71 -10.89
CA LYS A 97 -0.51 13.04 -11.39
C LYS A 97 -0.94 14.20 -10.50
N ALA A 98 -1.89 13.96 -9.60
CA ALA A 98 -2.43 14.93 -8.67
C ALA A 98 -2.72 14.24 -7.33
N THR A 99 -2.93 15.03 -6.28
CA THR A 99 -3.21 14.49 -4.95
C THR A 99 -4.43 13.58 -4.96
N PRO A 100 -4.23 12.27 -4.70
CA PRO A 100 -5.30 11.32 -4.86
C PRO A 100 -6.14 11.22 -3.59
N VAL A 101 -7.41 10.94 -3.80
CA VAL A 101 -8.24 10.18 -2.88
C VAL A 101 -8.25 8.76 -3.42
N SER A 102 -7.76 7.81 -2.62
CA SER A 102 -7.53 6.44 -3.03
C SER A 102 -8.40 5.50 -2.22
N THR A 103 -9.06 4.54 -2.87
CA THR A 103 -9.78 3.45 -2.20
C THR A 103 -9.32 2.12 -2.75
N VAL A 104 -8.87 1.23 -1.87
CA VAL A 104 -8.64 -0.18 -2.19
C VAL A 104 -9.88 -0.96 -1.80
N PHE A 105 -10.47 -1.64 -2.78
CA PHE A 105 -11.58 -2.57 -2.59
C PHE A 105 -11.00 -3.97 -2.41
N LEU A 106 -11.39 -4.62 -1.32
CA LEU A 106 -10.90 -5.95 -0.96
C LEU A 106 -12.08 -6.89 -0.74
N TYR A 107 -12.09 -8.03 -1.41
CA TYR A 107 -13.06 -9.09 -1.18
C TYR A 107 -12.44 -10.19 -0.34
N ARG A 108 -13.09 -10.52 0.78
CA ARG A 108 -12.66 -11.56 1.74
C ARG A 108 -13.88 -12.09 2.49
N GLU A 109 -13.98 -13.41 2.67
CA GLU A 109 -15.04 -14.05 3.49
C GLU A 109 -16.47 -13.53 3.22
N ASN A 110 -16.86 -13.42 1.93
CA ASN A 110 -18.18 -12.91 1.53
C ASN A 110 -18.47 -11.44 1.93
N LYS A 111 -17.40 -10.66 2.18
CA LYS A 111 -17.46 -9.24 2.49
C LYS A 111 -16.60 -8.43 1.53
N ILE A 112 -17.01 -7.18 1.32
CA ILE A 112 -16.26 -6.18 0.56
C ILE A 112 -15.83 -5.11 1.53
N TYR A 113 -14.53 -4.93 1.68
CA TYR A 113 -13.91 -3.89 2.48
C TYR A 113 -13.49 -2.76 1.57
N LEU A 114 -13.86 -1.53 1.94
CA LEU A 114 -13.41 -0.31 1.27
C LEU A 114 -12.37 0.32 2.19
N LEU A 115 -11.10 0.27 1.80
CA LEU A 115 -9.99 0.84 2.54
C LEU A 115 -9.67 2.20 1.91
N HIS A 116 -10.13 3.27 2.55
CA HIS A 116 -10.09 4.61 1.97
C HIS A 116 -8.98 5.44 2.59
N SER A 117 -8.23 6.16 1.74
CA SER A 117 -7.28 7.19 2.11
C SER A 117 -7.58 8.51 1.40
N SER A 118 -7.68 9.58 2.19
CA SER A 118 -7.78 10.96 1.71
C SER A 118 -7.09 11.92 2.67
N ALA A 119 -7.84 12.73 3.42
CA ALA A 119 -7.34 13.55 4.54
C ALA A 119 -7.39 12.81 5.88
N ALA A 120 -7.84 11.57 5.86
CA ALA A 120 -7.93 10.62 6.95
C ALA A 120 -8.00 9.23 6.32
N VAL A 121 -7.78 8.21 7.13
CA VAL A 121 -8.04 6.82 6.73
C VAL A 121 -9.38 6.37 7.29
N GLY A 122 -10.06 5.47 6.60
CA GLY A 122 -11.31 4.90 7.07
C GLY A 122 -11.69 3.63 6.34
N SER A 123 -12.47 2.79 7.01
CA SER A 123 -13.00 1.54 6.45
C SER A 123 -14.52 1.53 6.42
N ALA A 124 -15.07 1.03 5.32
CA ALA A 124 -16.46 0.63 5.24
C ALA A 124 -16.56 -0.83 4.79
N VAL A 125 -17.69 -1.48 5.09
CA VAL A 125 -17.88 -2.90 4.80
C VAL A 125 -19.26 -3.16 4.24
N TYR A 126 -19.31 -3.94 3.17
CA TYR A 126 -20.53 -4.57 2.64
C TYR A 126 -20.48 -6.07 2.85
N GLU A 127 -21.64 -6.69 3.04
CA GLU A 127 -21.81 -8.14 3.11
C GLU A 127 -22.88 -8.58 2.10
N TYR A 128 -22.66 -9.73 1.46
CA TYR A 128 -23.62 -10.30 0.54
C TYR A 128 -24.66 -11.13 1.29
N ASN A 129 -25.92 -10.71 1.25
CA ASN A 129 -27.03 -11.36 1.98
C ASN A 129 -27.92 -12.26 1.10
N GLY A 130 -27.42 -12.70 -0.06
CA GLY A 130 -28.16 -13.50 -1.04
C GLY A 130 -29.02 -12.70 -2.01
N ASN A 131 -29.43 -11.48 -1.66
CA ASN A 131 -30.19 -10.58 -2.54
C ASN A 131 -29.33 -9.45 -3.12
N GLY A 132 -28.14 -9.22 -2.57
CA GLY A 132 -27.21 -8.19 -3.00
C GLY A 132 -26.22 -7.81 -1.90
N TRP A 133 -25.37 -6.84 -2.20
CA TRP A 133 -24.41 -6.28 -1.26
C TRP A 133 -25.07 -5.16 -0.45
N THR A 134 -25.07 -5.31 0.88
CA THR A 134 -25.63 -4.33 1.81
C THR A 134 -24.55 -3.81 2.74
N LYS A 135 -24.52 -2.50 2.97
CA LYS A 135 -23.58 -1.85 3.88
C LYS A 135 -23.85 -2.33 5.31
N ILE A 136 -22.81 -2.82 5.99
CA ILE A 136 -22.87 -3.26 7.39
C ILE A 136 -21.96 -2.43 8.31
N LYS A 137 -21.00 -1.69 7.74
CA LYS A 137 -20.14 -0.71 8.43
C LYS A 137 -19.99 0.51 7.54
N ASP A 138 -20.29 1.69 8.09
CA ASP A 138 -20.01 2.98 7.45
C ASP A 138 -18.61 3.47 7.81
N PHE A 139 -18.09 4.46 7.09
CA PHE A 139 -16.78 5.03 7.35
C PHE A 139 -16.72 5.66 8.75
N THR A 140 -15.72 5.24 9.52
CA THR A 140 -15.22 5.99 10.67
C THR A 140 -13.83 6.49 10.32
N TRP A 141 -13.60 7.79 10.49
CA TRP A 141 -12.38 8.46 10.03
C TRP A 141 -11.34 8.54 11.15
N HIS A 142 -10.13 8.09 10.86
CA HIS A 142 -8.99 8.00 11.79
C HIS A 142 -7.73 8.65 11.21
N CYS A 143 -6.69 8.79 12.04
CA CYS A 143 -5.33 9.17 11.66
C CYS A 143 -5.22 10.45 10.81
N ARG A 144 -6.05 11.47 11.10
CA ARG A 144 -5.99 12.78 10.41
C ARG A 144 -4.69 13.52 10.68
N ASP A 145 -4.13 13.36 11.88
CA ASP A 145 -2.82 13.89 12.25
C ASP A 145 -1.72 12.94 11.74
N TRP A 146 -0.99 13.40 10.73
CA TRP A 146 0.15 12.67 10.14
C TRP A 146 1.51 13.21 10.57
N SER A 147 1.56 13.97 11.67
CA SER A 147 2.83 14.42 12.24
C SER A 147 3.66 13.24 12.76
N SER A 148 4.94 13.51 13.01
CA SER A 148 5.86 12.60 13.70
C SER A 148 5.72 12.64 15.23
N SER A 149 4.64 13.23 15.75
CA SER A 149 4.38 13.21 17.19
C SER A 149 4.11 11.77 17.66
N GLU A 150 4.55 11.44 18.87
CA GLU A 150 4.33 10.11 19.47
C GLU A 150 2.83 9.75 19.51
N SER A 151 1.96 10.73 19.76
CA SER A 151 0.51 10.51 19.77
C SER A 151 -0.04 10.15 18.38
N ALA A 152 0.47 10.79 17.32
CA ALA A 152 0.04 10.51 15.95
C ALA A 152 0.55 9.14 15.48
N GLU A 153 1.78 8.79 15.83
CA GLU A 153 2.36 7.48 15.54
C GLU A 153 1.61 6.36 16.26
N ASN A 154 1.36 6.51 17.57
CA ASN A 154 0.59 5.53 18.34
C ASN A 154 -0.83 5.37 17.77
N ALA A 155 -1.46 6.43 17.28
CA ALA A 155 -2.77 6.33 16.64
C ALA A 155 -2.73 5.51 15.33
N ARG A 156 -1.70 5.68 14.51
CA ARG A 156 -1.48 4.88 13.28
C ARG A 156 -1.22 3.41 13.60
N GLN A 157 -0.34 3.13 14.56
CA GLN A 157 -0.02 1.77 14.99
C GLN A 157 -1.23 1.06 15.60
N GLN A 158 -2.02 1.77 16.41
CA GLN A 158 -3.26 1.23 16.97
C GLN A 158 -4.29 0.94 15.86
N PHE A 159 -4.45 1.84 14.90
CA PHE A 159 -5.34 1.62 13.76
C PHE A 159 -4.92 0.39 12.94
N LEU A 160 -3.62 0.24 12.64
CA LEU A 160 -3.10 -0.94 11.96
C LEU A 160 -3.38 -2.24 12.73
N ALA A 161 -3.21 -2.22 14.06
CA ALA A 161 -3.49 -3.37 14.90
C ALA A 161 -4.98 -3.74 14.96
N ASP A 162 -5.87 -2.74 14.96
CA ASP A 162 -7.32 -2.93 15.09
C ASP A 162 -8.00 -3.31 13.77
N GLU A 163 -7.61 -2.66 12.67
CA GLU A 163 -8.25 -2.84 11.36
C GLU A 163 -7.46 -3.78 10.43
N GLY A 164 -6.21 -4.13 10.77
CA GLY A 164 -5.35 -4.98 9.95
C GLY A 164 -4.82 -4.28 8.70
N TRP A 165 -4.96 -2.96 8.60
CA TRP A 165 -4.40 -2.18 7.49
C TRP A 165 -4.10 -0.73 7.91
N LEU A 166 -3.29 -0.04 7.12
CA LEU A 166 -2.99 1.38 7.24
C LEU A 166 -2.72 1.95 5.84
N ALA A 167 -2.96 3.24 5.65
CA ALA A 167 -2.49 3.95 4.47
C ALA A 167 -1.96 5.33 4.81
N SER A 168 -1.02 5.83 4.02
CA SER A 168 -0.62 7.23 4.07
C SER A 168 -1.77 8.10 3.55
N ILE A 169 -1.87 9.34 4.04
CA ILE A 169 -2.90 10.30 3.60
C ILE A 169 -2.33 11.26 2.56
N GLY A 170 -3.17 11.89 1.74
CA GLY A 170 -2.73 12.62 0.52
C GLY A 170 -1.80 13.83 0.73
N TYR A 171 -1.53 14.20 1.98
CA TYR A 171 -0.56 15.24 2.35
C TYR A 171 0.60 14.72 3.22
N ALA A 172 0.75 13.41 3.32
CA ALA A 172 1.94 12.74 3.82
C ALA A 172 2.98 12.61 2.71
N GLY A 173 4.26 12.78 3.03
CA GLY A 173 5.36 12.55 2.08
C GLY A 173 5.21 13.33 0.76
N THR A 174 5.20 12.59 -0.35
CA THR A 174 4.95 13.10 -1.69
C THR A 174 3.44 13.19 -1.95
N THR A 175 2.95 14.39 -2.23
CA THR A 175 1.50 14.65 -2.37
C THR A 175 0.80 13.94 -3.53
N THR A 176 1.55 13.31 -4.44
CA THR A 176 1.04 12.52 -5.58
C THR A 176 1.23 11.02 -5.38
N GLU A 177 1.56 10.60 -4.17
CA GLU A 177 1.82 9.20 -3.83
C GLU A 177 0.92 8.78 -2.66
N THR A 178 0.54 7.51 -2.65
CA THR A 178 -0.18 6.91 -1.52
C THR A 178 0.30 5.50 -1.32
N GLU A 179 0.52 5.12 -0.07
CA GLU A 179 1.00 3.79 0.30
C GLU A 179 -0.07 3.13 1.16
N PHE A 180 -0.35 1.85 0.92
CA PHE A 180 -1.19 1.01 1.76
C PHE A 180 -0.37 -0.17 2.29
N GLN A 181 -0.60 -0.53 3.54
CA GLN A 181 -0.18 -1.76 4.17
C GLN A 181 -1.45 -2.54 4.56
N ILE A 182 -1.61 -3.77 4.08
CA ILE A 182 -2.81 -4.60 4.29
C ILE A 182 -2.39 -6.00 4.74
N ALA A 183 -2.88 -6.46 5.89
CA ALA A 183 -2.59 -7.78 6.41
C ALA A 183 -3.15 -8.88 5.48
N MET A 184 -2.33 -9.86 5.17
CA MET A 184 -2.67 -11.04 4.37
C MET A 184 -2.69 -12.30 5.26
N ASP A 185 -3.80 -12.51 5.95
CA ASP A 185 -4.02 -13.74 6.73
C ASP A 185 -4.38 -14.95 5.85
N GLU A 186 -4.77 -14.68 4.60
CA GLU A 186 -5.14 -15.66 3.59
C GLU A 186 -4.03 -15.80 2.54
N GLU A 187 -4.00 -16.94 1.84
CA GLU A 187 -3.06 -17.19 0.75
C GLU A 187 -3.27 -16.26 -0.46
N SER A 188 -4.49 -15.74 -0.62
CA SER A 188 -4.85 -14.87 -1.75
C SER A 188 -5.89 -13.84 -1.36
N LEU A 189 -5.84 -12.66 -1.97
CA LEU A 189 -6.86 -11.61 -1.86
C LEU A 189 -7.36 -11.20 -3.24
N LEU A 190 -8.66 -10.90 -3.36
CA LEU A 190 -9.20 -10.24 -4.56
C LEU A 190 -9.24 -8.73 -4.32
N ILE A 191 -8.53 -7.96 -5.14
CA ILE A 191 -8.38 -6.52 -4.96
C ILE A 191 -8.71 -5.72 -6.22
N SER A 192 -9.22 -4.51 -6.02
CA SER A 192 -9.29 -3.45 -7.01
C SER A 192 -8.86 -2.12 -6.37
N VAL A 193 -8.22 -1.26 -7.14
CA VAL A 193 -7.75 0.06 -6.73
C VAL A 193 -8.48 1.12 -7.54
N ALA A 194 -9.00 2.14 -6.87
CA ALA A 194 -9.57 3.30 -7.52
C ALA A 194 -9.03 4.59 -6.91
N THR A 195 -8.73 5.57 -7.76
CA THR A 195 -8.29 6.89 -7.34
C THR A 195 -9.06 7.98 -8.05
N VAL A 196 -9.22 9.13 -7.39
CA VAL A 196 -9.64 10.40 -8.00
C VAL A 196 -8.75 11.53 -7.51
N GLY A 197 -8.63 12.61 -8.27
CA GLY A 197 -7.84 13.76 -7.84
C GLY A 197 -8.15 15.02 -8.61
N GLU A 198 -7.51 16.12 -8.22
CA GLU A 198 -7.60 17.39 -8.95
C GLU A 198 -7.10 17.24 -10.39
N PRO A 199 -7.68 17.97 -11.36
CA PRO A 199 -8.78 18.91 -11.21
C PRO A 199 -10.18 18.27 -11.32
N ASN A 200 -10.27 16.94 -11.46
CA ASN A 200 -11.53 16.28 -11.81
C ASN A 200 -11.83 15.05 -10.93
N TYR A 201 -12.56 15.29 -9.85
CA TYR A 201 -13.02 14.26 -8.92
C TYR A 201 -14.12 13.34 -9.47
N ASN A 202 -14.53 13.50 -10.74
CA ASN A 202 -15.51 12.63 -11.39
C ASN A 202 -14.87 11.64 -12.38
N VAL A 203 -13.55 11.70 -12.58
CA VAL A 203 -12.82 10.77 -13.44
C VAL A 203 -11.95 9.89 -12.54
N LEU A 204 -12.21 8.59 -12.60
CA LEU A 204 -11.47 7.59 -11.84
C LEU A 204 -10.27 7.10 -12.64
N SER A 205 -9.13 6.91 -11.98
CA SER A 205 -8.13 5.95 -12.42
C SER A 205 -8.40 4.63 -11.70
N LEU A 206 -8.59 3.57 -12.49
CA LEU A 206 -8.99 2.26 -11.98
C LEU A 206 -7.95 1.21 -12.34
N TRP A 207 -7.75 0.28 -11.42
CA TRP A 207 -7.03 -0.95 -11.66
C TRP A 207 -7.77 -2.14 -11.01
N PRO A 208 -8.19 -3.16 -11.79
CA PRO A 208 -8.15 -3.20 -13.25
C PRO A 208 -9.11 -2.18 -13.89
N ASP A 209 -8.81 -1.73 -15.11
CA ASP A 209 -9.45 -0.58 -15.77
C ASP A 209 -10.80 -0.89 -16.44
N ASN A 210 -11.19 -2.16 -16.52
CA ASN A 210 -12.35 -2.65 -17.26
C ASN A 210 -13.50 -3.12 -16.37
N ILE A 211 -13.40 -2.96 -15.05
CA ILE A 211 -14.44 -3.35 -14.13
C ILE A 211 -15.70 -2.53 -14.38
N THR A 212 -16.86 -3.11 -14.12
CA THR A 212 -18.17 -2.48 -14.42
C THR A 212 -19.08 -2.42 -13.21
N ASP A 213 -18.51 -2.57 -12.02
CA ASP A 213 -19.22 -2.67 -10.75
C ASP A 213 -19.13 -1.36 -9.94
N ALA A 214 -19.52 -1.41 -8.66
CA ALA A 214 -19.59 -0.25 -7.78
C ALA A 214 -18.23 0.44 -7.52
N CYS A 215 -17.10 -0.22 -7.81
CA CYS A 215 -15.77 0.39 -7.76
C CYS A 215 -15.64 1.55 -8.77
N THR A 216 -16.47 1.58 -9.82
CA THR A 216 -16.53 2.64 -10.83
C THR A 216 -17.32 3.88 -10.40
N ASN A 217 -17.84 3.92 -9.17
CA ASN A 217 -18.60 5.06 -8.67
C ASN A 217 -17.70 6.09 -7.97
N PRO A 218 -17.49 7.30 -8.54
CA PRO A 218 -16.60 8.30 -7.95
C PRO A 218 -17.06 8.77 -6.56
N ASN A 219 -18.36 8.73 -6.25
CA ASN A 219 -18.84 9.08 -4.91
C ASN A 219 -18.35 8.09 -3.85
N MET A 220 -18.30 6.79 -4.19
CA MET A 220 -17.84 5.75 -3.28
C MET A 220 -16.35 5.88 -3.01
N VAL A 221 -15.56 6.15 -4.06
CA VAL A 221 -14.12 6.41 -3.94
C VAL A 221 -13.85 7.65 -3.10
N GLN A 222 -14.73 8.66 -3.15
CA GLN A 222 -14.66 9.87 -2.31
C GLN A 222 -15.20 9.69 -0.88
N GLY A 223 -15.63 8.50 -0.50
CA GLY A 223 -16.10 8.20 0.86
C GLY A 223 -17.60 8.39 1.09
N SER A 224 -18.39 8.59 0.03
CA SER A 224 -19.86 8.65 0.08
C SER A 224 -20.46 7.36 -0.48
N ILE A 225 -20.95 6.50 0.40
CA ILE A 225 -21.33 5.13 0.06
C ILE A 225 -22.84 4.84 0.26
N PRO A 226 -23.51 4.21 -0.73
CA PRO A 226 -24.94 3.90 -0.64
C PRO A 226 -25.21 2.71 0.30
N GLU A 227 -26.45 2.56 0.77
CA GLU A 227 -26.83 1.39 1.59
C GLU A 227 -26.68 0.06 0.84
N THR A 228 -26.86 0.07 -0.48
CA THR A 228 -26.71 -1.10 -1.35
C THR A 228 -25.84 -0.78 -2.54
N ALA A 229 -25.03 -1.74 -2.96
CA ALA A 229 -24.15 -1.63 -4.13
C ALA A 229 -24.16 -2.94 -4.94
N ILE A 230 -23.59 -2.89 -6.14
CA ILE A 230 -23.35 -4.08 -6.97
C ILE A 230 -21.84 -4.23 -7.09
N PHE A 231 -21.26 -5.22 -6.43
CA PHE A 231 -19.86 -5.61 -6.61
C PHE A 231 -19.79 -6.91 -7.40
N VAL A 232 -18.77 -7.04 -8.24
CA VAL A 232 -18.48 -8.24 -9.04
C VAL A 232 -17.03 -8.64 -8.80
N PRO A 233 -16.70 -9.26 -7.64
CA PRO A 233 -15.33 -9.60 -7.27
C PRO A 233 -14.59 -10.48 -8.29
N GLU A 234 -15.33 -11.20 -9.15
CA GLU A 234 -14.78 -11.98 -10.24
C GLU A 234 -14.08 -11.13 -11.32
N GLN A 235 -14.32 -9.81 -11.34
CA GLN A 235 -13.63 -8.86 -12.20
C GLN A 235 -12.35 -8.28 -11.55
N TRP A 236 -12.05 -8.64 -10.30
CA TRP A 236 -10.94 -8.07 -9.54
C TRP A 236 -9.68 -8.93 -9.68
N ILE A 237 -8.53 -8.39 -9.27
CA ILE A 237 -7.25 -9.09 -9.39
C ILE A 237 -7.02 -9.95 -8.16
N SER A 238 -6.79 -11.25 -8.39
CA SER A 238 -6.30 -12.16 -7.35
C SER A 238 -4.81 -11.92 -7.15
N VAL A 239 -4.41 -11.47 -5.97
CA VAL A 239 -3.01 -11.37 -5.54
C VAL A 239 -2.70 -12.49 -4.55
N ASN A 240 -1.62 -13.22 -4.81
CA ASN A 240 -1.20 -14.35 -3.99
C ASN A 240 0.00 -13.96 -3.13
N ARG A 241 -0.06 -14.35 -1.87
CA ARG A 241 1.09 -14.35 -0.99
C ARG A 241 2.19 -15.27 -1.59
N PRO A 242 3.47 -14.90 -1.49
CA PRO A 242 4.56 -15.80 -1.85
C PRO A 242 4.62 -17.01 -0.90
N ASN A 243 4.87 -18.19 -1.48
CA ASN A 243 5.06 -19.44 -0.74
C ASN A 243 6.28 -19.38 0.20
#